data_AF-A0A833Y7U4-F1
#
_entry.id   AF-A0A833Y7U4-F1
#
_cell.length_a   1.000
_cell.length_b   1.000
_cell.length_c   1.000
_cell.angle_alpha   90.00
_cell.angle_beta   90.00
_cell.angle_gamma   90.00
#
_symmetry.space_group_name_H-M   'P 1'
#
loop_
_entity.id
_entity.type
_entity.pdbx_description
1 polymer ?
#
loop_
_entity_poly.entity_id
_entity_poly.type
_entity_poly.pdbx_seq_one_letter_code
_entity_poly.pdbx_strand_id
1 'polypeptide(L)'
;MLRRNIRLRREYLYRKSLEGKERLLYEKKRKIKEALQEGKPIPTELRNEEAELRHQIDLEDENTAVPRTHIDDEYANAAERDPKILITTSRNPSAPLTQFVKELKFVFPNAQRMNRGGQVIKEIIETCRAHDFTDVILVHEHRGVPDGMTISHLPFGPTAYFGLFNVVTRHDIKDKKTIGTMSEAYPHLILDKFSTKLGERTKNILKYLFPVPKPDTKRVITFANMSDYISFR
;
A
#
# COMPACT_ATOMS: atom_id res chain seq x y z
N MET A 1 3.01 -21.00 11.75
CA MET A 1 2.73 -19.75 11.00
C MET A 1 4.00 -19.14 10.37
N LEU A 2 5.11 -18.98 11.10
CA LEU A 2 6.36 -18.37 10.58
C LEU A 2 6.93 -19.02 9.30
N ARG A 3 7.00 -20.36 9.25
CA ARG A 3 7.47 -21.11 8.05
C ARG A 3 6.57 -20.88 6.82
N ARG A 4 5.25 -20.75 7.02
CA ARG A 4 4.28 -20.45 5.95
C ARG A 4 4.58 -19.07 5.35
N ASN A 5 4.77 -18.05 6.18
CA ASN A 5 5.04 -16.70 5.71
C ASN A 5 6.40 -16.60 4.97
N ILE A 6 7.42 -17.32 5.45
CA ILE A 6 8.72 -17.40 4.76
C ILE A 6 8.55 -18.07 3.39
N ARG A 7 7.78 -19.16 3.30
CA ARG A 7 7.48 -19.85 2.04
C ARG A 7 6.74 -18.94 1.08
N LEU A 8 5.63 -18.32 1.51
CA LEU A 8 4.83 -17.41 0.68
C LEU A 8 5.66 -16.22 0.18
N ARG A 9 6.52 -15.65 1.03
CA ARG A 9 7.43 -14.57 0.60
C ARG A 9 8.43 -15.05 -0.46
N ARG A 10 8.99 -16.25 -0.32
CA ARG A 10 9.89 -16.83 -1.34
C ARG A 10 9.17 -17.09 -2.65
N GLU A 11 7.95 -17.63 -2.59
CA GLU A 11 7.09 -17.83 -3.76
C GLU A 11 6.78 -16.49 -4.45
N TYR A 12 6.41 -15.46 -3.69
CA TYR A 12 6.19 -14.11 -4.21
C TYR A 12 7.44 -13.55 -4.92
N LEU A 13 8.61 -13.62 -4.28
CA LEU A 13 9.86 -13.12 -4.88
C LEU A 13 10.26 -13.90 -6.12
N TYR A 14 9.98 -15.21 -6.15
CA TYR A 14 10.22 -16.05 -7.31
C TYR A 14 9.29 -15.69 -8.48
N ARG A 15 7.98 -15.50 -8.23
CA ARG A 15 7.04 -15.03 -9.26
C ARG A 15 7.45 -13.67 -9.82
N LYS A 16 7.85 -12.75 -8.95
CA LYS A 16 8.36 -11.43 -9.34
C LYS A 16 9.64 -11.50 -10.19
N SER A 17 10.51 -12.48 -9.98
CA SER A 17 11.73 -12.63 -10.79
C SER A 17 11.44 -13.22 -12.18
N LEU A 18 10.38 -14.03 -12.31
CA LEU A 18 9.90 -14.55 -13.59
C LEU A 18 9.25 -13.47 -14.46
N GLU A 19 8.65 -12.44 -13.86
CA GLU A 19 8.00 -11.33 -14.57
C GLU A 19 8.92 -10.69 -15.62
N GLY A 20 10.22 -10.53 -15.33
CA GLY A 20 11.16 -9.98 -16.32
C GLY A 20 11.28 -10.84 -17.58
N LYS A 21 11.32 -12.16 -17.42
CA LYS A 21 11.38 -13.12 -18.54
C LYS A 21 10.05 -13.21 -19.26
N GLU A 22 8.95 -13.29 -18.51
CA GLU A 22 7.59 -13.33 -19.05
C GLU A 22 7.26 -12.06 -19.83
N ARG A 23 7.71 -10.90 -19.35
CA ARG A 23 7.55 -9.61 -20.04
C ARG A 23 8.32 -9.56 -21.35
N LEU A 24 9.56 -10.05 -21.39
CA LEU A 24 10.31 -10.15 -22.63
C LEU A 24 9.60 -11.09 -23.62
N LEU A 25 9.12 -12.22 -23.15
CA LEU A 25 8.37 -13.18 -23.95
C LEU A 25 7.05 -12.58 -24.47
N TYR A 26 6.34 -11.82 -23.63
CA TYR A 26 5.16 -11.07 -24.01
C TYR A 26 5.46 -10.01 -25.08
N GLU A 27 6.54 -9.25 -24.95
CA GLU A 27 6.95 -8.27 -25.97
C GLU A 27 7.28 -8.94 -27.31
N LYS A 28 7.91 -10.12 -27.29
CA LYS A 28 8.14 -10.93 -28.49
C LYS A 28 6.81 -11.37 -29.13
N LYS A 29 5.89 -11.93 -28.34
CA LYS A 29 4.56 -12.34 -28.80
C LYS A 29 3.75 -11.17 -29.38
N ARG A 30 3.80 -10.01 -28.72
CA ARG A 30 3.12 -8.79 -29.17
C ARG A 30 3.63 -8.34 -30.54
N LYS A 31 4.96 -8.33 -30.76
CA LYS A 31 5.56 -7.99 -32.06
C LYS A 31 5.13 -8.95 -33.17
N ILE A 32 5.03 -10.25 -32.88
CA ILE A 32 4.54 -11.25 -33.84
C ILE A 32 3.07 -11.00 -34.16
N LYS A 33 2.24 -10.74 -33.14
CA LYS A 33 0.81 -10.44 -33.31
C LYS A 33 0.58 -9.17 -34.14
N GLU A 34 1.34 -8.11 -33.88
CA GLU A 34 1.33 -6.86 -34.65
C GLU A 34 1.75 -7.11 -36.11
N ALA A 35 2.84 -7.85 -36.35
CA ALA A 35 3.30 -8.16 -37.71
C ALA A 35 2.27 -8.99 -38.50
N LEU A 36 1.61 -9.96 -37.87
CA LEU A 36 0.56 -10.78 -38.47
C LEU A 36 -0.70 -9.96 -38.80
N GLN A 37 -1.09 -9.02 -37.93
CA GLN A 37 -2.23 -8.14 -38.16
C GLN A 37 -1.98 -7.12 -39.27
N GLU A 38 -0.77 -6.56 -39.33
CA GLU A 38 -0.39 -5.57 -40.34
C GLU A 38 0.04 -6.20 -41.68
N GLY A 39 0.17 -7.54 -41.74
CA GLY A 39 0.67 -8.26 -42.92
C GLY A 39 2.13 -7.97 -43.25
N LYS A 40 2.92 -7.46 -42.28
CA LYS A 40 4.34 -7.15 -42.44
C LYS A 40 5.20 -8.40 -42.21
N PRO A 41 6.38 -8.52 -42.85
CA PRO A 41 7.30 -9.61 -42.58
C PRO A 41 7.79 -9.56 -41.13
N ILE A 42 7.87 -10.73 -40.51
CA ILE A 42 8.29 -10.89 -39.12
C ILE A 42 9.78 -10.49 -38.97
N PRO A 43 10.17 -9.78 -37.89
CA PRO A 43 11.56 -9.42 -37.65
C PRO A 43 12.50 -10.63 -37.67
N THR A 44 13.67 -10.47 -38.28
CA THR A 44 14.67 -11.55 -38.48
C THR A 44 15.07 -12.23 -37.18
N GLU A 45 15.13 -11.48 -36.07
CA GLU A 45 15.49 -11.96 -34.74
C GLU A 45 14.48 -12.96 -34.14
N LEU A 46 13.21 -12.89 -34.57
CA LEU A 46 12.12 -13.72 -34.03
C LEU A 46 11.77 -14.90 -34.94
N ARG A 47 12.37 -14.98 -36.13
CA ARG A 47 12.03 -15.97 -37.17
C ARG A 47 12.33 -17.41 -36.75
N ASN A 48 13.36 -17.62 -35.92
CA ASN A 48 13.73 -18.94 -35.40
C ASN A 48 12.78 -19.41 -34.28
N GLU A 49 12.25 -18.48 -33.48
CA GLU A 49 11.37 -18.75 -32.34
C GLU A 49 9.88 -18.65 -32.71
N GLU A 50 9.58 -18.26 -33.97
CA GLU A 50 8.23 -17.94 -34.43
C GLU A 50 7.25 -19.08 -34.24
N ALA A 51 7.62 -20.29 -34.67
CA ALA A 51 6.73 -21.45 -34.66
C ALA A 51 6.27 -21.81 -33.23
N GLU A 52 7.19 -21.76 -32.27
CA GLU A 52 6.89 -22.02 -30.86
C GLU A 52 6.05 -20.89 -30.24
N LEU A 53 6.42 -19.63 -30.50
CA LEU A 53 5.69 -18.47 -29.97
C LEU A 53 4.27 -18.39 -30.53
N ARG A 54 4.07 -18.76 -31.80
CA ARG A 54 2.76 -18.78 -32.45
C ARG A 54 1.84 -19.83 -31.84
N HIS A 55 2.35 -21.04 -31.62
CA HIS A 55 1.60 -22.08 -30.91
C HIS A 55 1.21 -21.63 -29.50
N GLN A 56 2.10 -20.92 -28.80
CA GLN A 56 1.76 -20.37 -27.48
C GLN A 56 0.71 -19.25 -27.54
N ILE A 57 0.73 -18.39 -28.57
CA ILE A 57 -0.28 -17.34 -28.77
C ILE A 57 -1.65 -17.97 -29.02
N ASP A 58 -1.71 -19.04 -29.81
CA ASP A 58 -2.98 -19.73 -30.11
C ASP A 58 -3.60 -20.41 -28.86
N LEU A 59 -2.78 -20.71 -27.86
CA LEU A 59 -3.19 -21.28 -26.57
C LEU A 59 -3.52 -20.21 -25.49
N GLU A 60 -3.37 -18.92 -25.79
CA GLU A 60 -3.61 -17.84 -24.82
C GLU A 60 -5.10 -17.46 -24.74
N ASP A 61 -5.66 -17.55 -23.53
CA ASP A 61 -7.00 -17.00 -23.21
C ASP A 61 -6.96 -15.49 -22.91
N GLU A 62 -8.11 -14.82 -22.89
CA GLU A 62 -8.25 -13.38 -22.59
C GLU A 62 -7.57 -12.96 -21.26
N ASN A 63 -7.53 -13.86 -20.28
CA ASN A 63 -6.89 -13.63 -18.97
C ASN A 63 -5.35 -13.68 -19.01
N THR A 64 -4.77 -14.40 -19.98
CA THR A 64 -3.32 -14.60 -20.13
C THR A 64 -2.73 -13.68 -21.21
N ALA A 65 -3.59 -13.13 -22.07
CA ALA A 65 -3.22 -12.25 -23.18
C ALA A 65 -2.58 -10.92 -22.76
N VAL A 66 -2.73 -10.50 -21.50
CA VAL A 66 -2.00 -9.36 -20.94
C VAL A 66 -1.30 -9.82 -19.67
N PRO A 67 0.03 -9.70 -19.56
CA PRO A 67 0.73 -10.05 -18.33
C PRO A 67 0.19 -9.15 -17.22
N ARG A 68 -0.39 -9.75 -16.19
CA ARG A 68 -0.77 -9.01 -14.98
C ARG A 68 0.51 -8.41 -14.41
N THR A 69 0.62 -7.08 -14.42
CA THR A 69 1.72 -6.42 -13.74
C THR A 69 1.60 -6.77 -12.26
N HIS A 70 2.63 -7.38 -11.70
CA HIS A 70 2.67 -7.78 -10.29
C HIS A 70 2.77 -6.57 -9.33
N ILE A 71 2.69 -5.36 -9.90
CA ILE A 71 2.50 -4.09 -9.22
C ILE A 71 1.22 -4.22 -8.40
N ASP A 72 1.40 -4.38 -7.09
CA ASP A 72 0.37 -4.46 -6.03
C ASP A 72 -0.34 -5.80 -5.82
N ASP A 73 0.31 -6.93 -6.12
CA ASP A 73 -0.18 -8.25 -5.68
C ASP A 73 -0.26 -8.37 -4.14
N GLU A 74 0.56 -7.61 -3.40
CA GLU A 74 0.47 -7.59 -1.93
C GLU A 74 -0.89 -7.06 -1.44
N TYR A 75 -1.52 -6.19 -2.25
CA TYR A 75 -2.83 -5.60 -1.97
C TYR A 75 -3.95 -6.18 -2.84
N ALA A 76 -3.69 -7.22 -3.63
CA ALA A 76 -4.70 -7.79 -4.54
C ALA A 76 -5.97 -8.23 -3.81
N ASN A 77 -5.81 -8.80 -2.60
CA ASN A 77 -6.93 -9.26 -1.77
C ASN A 77 -7.43 -8.17 -0.80
N ALA A 78 -6.92 -6.94 -0.88
CA ALA A 78 -7.26 -5.88 0.06
C ALA A 78 -8.71 -5.38 -0.08
N ALA A 79 -9.38 -5.66 -1.20
CA ALA A 79 -10.80 -5.34 -1.38
C ALA A 79 -11.74 -6.35 -0.69
N GLU A 80 -11.26 -7.55 -0.35
CA GLU A 80 -12.10 -8.61 0.23
C GLU A 80 -12.33 -8.45 1.74
N ARG A 81 -11.40 -7.79 2.44
CA ARG A 81 -11.41 -7.67 3.89
C ARG A 81 -11.09 -6.25 4.33
N ASP A 82 -11.86 -5.76 5.29
CA ASP A 82 -11.61 -4.45 5.90
C ASP A 82 -10.22 -4.42 6.58
N PRO A 83 -9.46 -3.32 6.41
CA PRO A 83 -8.15 -3.19 7.00
C PRO A 83 -8.25 -3.17 8.52
N LYS A 84 -7.31 -3.88 9.16
CA LYS A 84 -7.19 -3.94 10.62
C LYS A 84 -5.81 -3.43 10.99
N ILE A 85 -5.78 -2.22 11.55
CA ILE A 85 -4.54 -1.45 11.70
C ILE A 85 -4.15 -1.41 13.17
N LEU A 86 -2.87 -1.67 13.47
CA LEU A 86 -2.30 -1.42 14.78
C LEU A 86 -1.48 -0.13 14.74
N ILE A 87 -1.80 0.83 15.61
CA ILE A 87 -1.02 2.05 15.78
C ILE A 87 -0.25 1.96 17.10
N THR A 88 1.07 2.15 17.03
CA THR A 88 1.94 2.20 18.19
C THR A 88 2.96 3.32 18.08
N THR A 89 3.60 3.67 19.20
CA THR A 89 4.57 4.76 19.31
C THR A 89 6.01 4.24 19.38
N SER A 90 6.96 5.16 19.37
CA SER A 90 8.31 4.96 19.88
C SER A 90 8.32 4.49 21.34
N ARG A 91 9.50 4.03 21.80
CA ARG A 91 9.73 3.63 23.20
C ARG A 91 9.66 4.87 24.09
N ASN A 92 8.90 4.78 25.19
CA ASN A 92 8.67 5.87 26.15
C ASN A 92 8.14 7.15 25.48
N PRO A 93 6.88 7.13 24.96
CA PRO A 93 6.31 8.29 24.28
C PRO A 93 6.03 9.44 25.25
N SER A 94 6.15 10.66 24.75
CA SER A 94 5.71 11.87 25.43
C SER A 94 4.18 11.96 25.51
N ALA A 95 3.68 12.85 26.36
CA ALA A 95 2.25 13.13 26.45
C ALA A 95 1.67 13.71 25.14
N PRO A 96 2.33 14.68 24.46
CA PRO A 96 1.91 15.14 23.12
C PRO A 96 1.80 14.01 22.09
N LEU A 97 2.81 13.15 21.96
CA LEU A 97 2.75 12.02 21.01
C LEU A 97 1.63 11.04 21.37
N THR A 98 1.43 10.81 22.67
CA THR A 98 0.32 9.99 23.17
C THR A 98 -1.05 10.55 22.78
N GLN A 99 -1.20 11.88 22.70
CA GLN A 99 -2.41 12.54 22.21
C GLN A 99 -2.52 12.46 20.68
N PHE A 100 -1.43 12.71 19.95
CA PHE A 100 -1.37 12.61 18.50
C PHE A 100 -1.78 11.20 18.01
N VAL A 101 -1.33 10.14 18.68
CA VAL A 101 -1.73 8.76 18.35
C VAL A 101 -3.22 8.51 18.59
N LYS A 102 -3.85 9.21 19.55
CA LYS A 102 -5.32 9.15 19.70
C LYS A 102 -6.02 9.82 18.53
N GLU A 103 -5.49 10.93 18.02
CA GLU A 103 -6.02 11.59 16.83
C GLU A 103 -5.92 10.69 15.59
N LEU A 104 -4.76 10.05 15.38
CA LEU A 104 -4.56 9.10 14.28
C LEU A 104 -5.52 7.91 14.34
N LYS A 105 -5.89 7.46 15.54
CA LYS A 105 -6.91 6.42 15.70
C LYS A 105 -8.27 6.86 15.12
N PHE A 106 -8.64 8.14 15.26
CA PHE A 106 -9.88 8.65 14.66
C PHE A 106 -9.74 8.87 13.14
N VAL A 107 -8.53 9.16 12.65
CA VAL A 107 -8.25 9.29 11.23
C VAL A 107 -8.48 7.97 10.49
N PHE A 108 -7.87 6.88 10.97
CA PHE A 108 -7.97 5.57 10.35
C PHE A 108 -9.10 4.76 10.96
N PRO A 109 -10.18 4.45 10.22
CA PRO A 109 -11.22 3.54 10.70
C PRO A 109 -10.63 2.16 11.03
N ASN A 110 -11.22 1.45 11.98
CA ASN A 110 -10.78 0.12 12.42
C ASN A 110 -9.36 0.05 13.03
N ALA A 111 -8.74 1.20 13.31
CA ALA A 111 -7.44 1.25 13.95
C ALA A 111 -7.52 0.97 15.45
N GLN A 112 -6.59 0.15 15.92
CA GLN A 112 -6.39 -0.15 17.33
C GLN A 112 -5.08 0.47 17.81
N ARG A 113 -5.16 1.23 18.89
CA ARG A 113 -3.97 1.77 19.55
C ARG A 113 -3.43 0.76 20.55
N MET A 114 -2.12 0.53 20.53
CA MET A 114 -1.42 -0.26 21.53
C MET A 114 -0.29 0.54 22.17
N ASN A 115 -0.26 0.52 23.50
CA ASN A 115 0.82 1.14 24.27
C ASN A 115 2.11 0.33 24.10
N ARG A 116 3.21 1.00 23.75
CA ARG A 116 4.46 0.36 23.39
C ARG A 116 5.12 -0.38 24.56
N GLY A 117 5.18 0.25 25.73
CA GLY A 117 5.84 -0.29 26.93
C GLY A 117 7.29 -0.75 26.65
N GLY A 118 7.63 -1.92 27.17
CA GLY A 118 8.94 -2.58 26.96
C GLY A 118 9.00 -3.54 25.76
N GLN A 119 7.95 -3.64 24.95
CA GLN A 119 7.87 -4.64 23.88
C GLN A 119 8.83 -4.34 22.74
N VAL A 120 9.48 -5.40 22.23
CA VAL A 120 10.39 -5.30 21.09
C VAL A 120 9.58 -5.24 19.78
N ILE A 121 10.09 -4.55 18.75
CA ILE A 121 9.35 -4.34 17.48
C ILE A 121 9.01 -5.70 16.85
N LYS A 122 9.95 -6.65 16.94
CA LYS A 122 9.80 -8.00 16.43
C LYS A 122 8.59 -8.72 17.06
N GLU A 123 8.46 -8.65 18.38
CA GLU A 123 7.35 -9.27 19.11
C GLU A 123 6.02 -8.68 18.66
N ILE A 124 5.93 -7.35 18.54
CA ILE A 124 4.73 -6.67 18.08
C ILE A 124 4.33 -7.13 16.68
N ILE A 125 5.28 -7.22 15.75
CA ILE A 125 5.01 -7.68 14.38
C ILE A 125 4.55 -9.15 14.40
N GLU A 126 5.14 -9.99 15.24
CA GLU A 126 4.74 -11.39 15.39
C GLU A 126 3.33 -11.52 15.97
N THR A 127 2.99 -10.71 16.99
CA THR A 127 1.63 -10.63 17.54
C THR A 127 0.64 -10.12 16.49
N CYS A 128 1.00 -9.10 15.72
CA CYS A 128 0.15 -8.55 14.65
C CYS A 128 -0.15 -9.60 13.58
N ARG A 129 0.86 -10.37 13.17
CA ARG A 129 0.71 -11.47 12.21
C ARG A 129 -0.15 -12.61 12.75
N ALA A 130 -0.09 -12.88 14.06
CA ALA A 130 -0.91 -13.91 14.69
C ALA A 130 -2.40 -13.52 14.81
N HIS A 131 -2.70 -12.22 14.88
CA HIS A 131 -4.06 -11.68 15.02
C HIS A 131 -4.61 -11.08 13.71
N ASP A 132 -4.01 -11.44 12.58
CA ASP A 132 -4.38 -11.01 11.22
C ASP A 132 -4.57 -9.48 11.09
N PHE A 133 -3.64 -8.70 11.62
CA PHE A 133 -3.55 -7.27 11.31
C PHE A 133 -3.04 -7.09 9.89
N THR A 134 -3.64 -6.15 9.15
CA THR A 134 -3.24 -5.80 7.78
C THR A 134 -2.04 -4.87 7.81
N ASP A 135 -2.04 -3.88 8.72
CA ASP A 135 -1.02 -2.83 8.73
C ASP A 135 -0.60 -2.48 10.15
N VAL A 136 0.66 -2.09 10.29
CA VAL A 136 1.23 -1.55 11.51
C VAL A 136 1.75 -0.15 11.23
N ILE A 137 1.28 0.82 12.01
CA ILE A 137 1.73 2.21 11.96
C ILE A 137 2.55 2.50 13.21
N LEU A 138 3.81 2.85 13.01
CA LEU A 138 4.74 3.26 14.07
C LEU A 138 5.00 4.76 13.96
N VAL A 139 4.71 5.49 15.04
CA VAL A 139 4.88 6.94 15.09
C VAL A 139 6.08 7.29 15.98
N HIS A 140 6.92 8.17 15.47
CA HIS A 140 8.09 8.73 16.14
C HIS A 140 7.86 10.20 16.48
N GLU A 141 8.65 10.68 17.43
CA GLU A 141 8.68 12.10 17.79
C GLU A 141 10.10 12.55 18.07
N HIS A 142 10.30 13.86 17.93
CA HIS A 142 11.45 14.57 18.43
C HIS A 142 10.99 15.64 19.43
N ARG A 143 11.38 15.50 20.70
CA ARG A 143 11.08 16.49 21.77
C ARG A 143 9.59 16.89 21.88
N GLY A 144 8.68 15.93 21.74
CA GLY A 144 7.23 16.18 21.83
C GLY A 144 6.56 16.53 20.50
N VAL A 145 7.32 16.74 19.43
CA VAL A 145 6.79 17.00 18.08
C VAL A 145 6.87 15.73 17.24
N PRO A 146 5.75 15.21 16.70
CA PRO A 146 5.78 14.05 15.81
C PRO A 146 6.59 14.36 14.53
N ASP A 147 7.60 13.54 14.25
CA ASP A 147 8.57 13.76 13.18
C ASP A 147 8.55 12.67 12.11
N GLY A 148 8.13 11.46 12.46
CA GLY A 148 8.18 10.31 11.58
C GLY A 148 7.00 9.37 11.75
N MET A 149 6.52 8.84 10.63
CA MET A 149 5.49 7.81 10.59
C MET A 149 5.94 6.68 9.67
N THR A 150 6.01 5.46 10.20
CA THR A 150 6.31 4.26 9.43
C THR A 150 5.05 3.44 9.27
N ILE A 151 4.70 3.11 8.04
CA ILE A 151 3.55 2.26 7.71
C ILE A 151 4.11 0.96 7.13
N SER A 152 3.79 -0.17 7.77
CA SER A 152 4.23 -1.49 7.33
C SER A 152 3.03 -2.38 7.06
N HIS A 153 2.91 -2.85 5.82
CA HIS A 153 1.87 -3.80 5.44
C HIS A 153 2.31 -5.23 5.76
N LEU A 154 1.43 -5.98 6.42
CA LEU A 154 1.63 -7.35 6.83
C LEU A 154 0.82 -8.29 5.93
N PRO A 155 1.25 -9.56 5.76
CA PRO A 155 2.35 -10.24 6.46
C PRO A 155 3.76 -10.00 5.88
N PHE A 156 3.89 -9.70 4.59
CA PHE A 156 5.17 -9.48 3.89
C PHE A 156 5.09 -8.33 2.87
N GLY A 157 4.23 -7.36 3.14
CA GLY A 157 4.04 -6.19 2.29
C GLY A 157 5.14 -5.13 2.41
N PRO A 158 5.01 -4.03 1.67
CA PRO A 158 5.97 -2.93 1.71
C PRO A 158 5.93 -2.17 3.03
N THR A 159 7.03 -1.47 3.30
CA THR A 159 7.12 -0.48 4.38
C THR A 159 7.41 0.88 3.77
N ALA A 160 6.60 1.88 4.12
CA ALA A 160 6.81 3.27 3.75
C ALA A 160 7.14 4.09 5.01
N TYR A 161 8.20 4.87 4.93
CA TYR A 161 8.56 5.84 5.95
C TYR A 161 8.24 7.25 5.45
N PHE A 162 7.52 8.01 6.26
CA PHE A 162 7.12 9.38 5.99
C PHE A 162 7.72 10.30 7.06
N GLY A 163 8.46 11.31 6.62
CA GLY A 163 8.80 12.45 7.47
C GLY A 163 7.59 13.36 7.62
N LEU A 164 7.21 13.65 8.86
CA LEU A 164 6.11 14.54 9.20
C LEU A 164 6.64 15.96 9.39
N PHE A 165 6.03 16.91 8.70
CA PHE A 165 6.37 18.32 8.78
C PHE A 165 5.10 19.14 9.03
N ASN A 166 5.24 20.24 9.76
CA ASN A 166 4.14 21.18 10.05
C ASN A 166 2.90 20.49 10.66
N VAL A 167 3.14 19.57 11.60
CA VAL A 167 2.07 18.86 12.31
C VAL A 167 1.37 19.82 13.25
N VAL A 168 0.08 20.05 13.00
CA VAL A 168 -0.81 20.78 13.91
C VAL A 168 -1.76 19.76 14.50
N THR A 169 -1.66 19.52 15.81
CA THR A 169 -2.54 18.56 16.47
C THR A 169 -3.90 19.19 16.74
N ARG A 170 -4.95 18.38 16.69
CA ARG A 170 -6.31 18.83 17.01
C ARG A 170 -6.42 19.29 18.46
N HIS A 171 -5.66 18.70 19.38
CA HIS A 171 -5.67 19.08 20.80
C HIS A 171 -5.04 20.46 21.07
N ASP A 172 -4.22 20.97 20.16
CA ASP A 172 -3.60 22.31 20.27
C ASP A 172 -4.56 23.45 19.85
N ILE A 173 -5.63 23.12 19.12
CA ILE A 173 -6.60 24.12 18.67
C ILE A 173 -7.36 24.63 19.90
N LYS A 174 -7.32 25.95 20.11
CA LYS A 174 -7.84 26.62 21.33
C LYS A 174 -9.35 26.52 21.46
N ASP A 175 -10.08 26.37 20.34
CA ASP A 175 -11.54 26.35 20.30
C ASP A 175 -12.14 24.96 20.58
N LYS A 176 -11.71 24.31 21.66
CA LYS A 176 -12.15 22.95 22.03
C LYS A 176 -13.67 22.82 22.23
N LYS A 177 -14.37 23.93 22.47
CA LYS A 177 -15.83 23.95 22.65
C LYS A 177 -16.61 23.97 21.34
N THR A 178 -16.02 24.48 20.25
CA THR A 178 -16.65 24.47 18.91
C THR A 178 -16.34 23.18 18.17
N ILE A 179 -15.19 22.57 18.47
CA ILE A 179 -14.72 21.32 17.90
C ILE A 179 -15.41 20.15 18.62
N GLY A 180 -16.58 19.73 18.12
CA GLY A 180 -17.36 18.61 18.64
C GLY A 180 -16.66 17.24 18.54
N THR A 181 -17.39 16.13 18.62
CA THR A 181 -16.80 14.79 18.39
C THR A 181 -16.48 14.57 16.90
N MET A 182 -15.41 13.82 16.60
CA MET A 182 -15.10 13.44 15.22
C MET A 182 -16.03 12.31 14.77
N SER A 183 -16.49 12.37 13.52
CA SER A 183 -17.23 11.26 12.93
C SER A 183 -16.29 10.09 12.63
N GLU A 184 -16.68 8.89 13.06
CA GLU A 184 -15.97 7.63 12.75
C GLU A 184 -16.46 6.98 11.44
N ALA A 185 -17.29 7.68 10.66
CA ALA A 185 -17.73 7.19 9.36
C ALA A 185 -16.54 6.95 8.41
N TYR A 186 -16.70 6.00 7.50
CA TYR A 186 -15.68 5.63 6.52
C TYR A 186 -15.47 6.76 5.51
N PRO A 187 -14.28 7.38 5.46
CA PRO A 187 -14.05 8.58 4.67
C PRO A 187 -13.93 8.27 3.17
N HIS A 188 -14.38 9.19 2.32
CA HIS A 188 -13.94 9.25 0.94
C HIS A 188 -12.50 9.74 0.87
N LEU A 189 -11.72 9.18 -0.05
CA LEU A 189 -10.31 9.53 -0.24
C LEU A 189 -10.12 10.32 -1.53
N ILE A 190 -9.42 11.44 -1.41
CA ILE A 190 -8.93 12.21 -2.56
C ILE A 190 -7.41 12.03 -2.61
N LEU A 191 -6.91 11.48 -3.71
CA LEU A 191 -5.48 11.23 -3.94
C LEU A 191 -5.05 12.04 -5.18
N ASP A 192 -4.55 13.25 -4.95
CA ASP A 192 -4.21 14.21 -6.01
C ASP A 192 -2.72 14.17 -6.37
N LYS A 193 -2.42 14.24 -7.67
CA LYS A 193 -1.06 14.32 -8.25
C LYS A 193 -0.10 13.16 -7.92
N PHE A 194 -0.62 11.93 -7.89
CA PHE A 194 0.17 10.70 -7.87
C PHE A 194 0.24 10.06 -9.26
N SER A 195 1.01 10.66 -10.19
CA SER A 195 1.07 10.23 -11.61
C SER A 195 2.23 9.30 -11.95
N THR A 196 3.32 9.32 -11.17
CA THR A 196 4.48 8.47 -11.43
C THR A 196 4.20 7.04 -10.94
N LYS A 197 4.93 6.04 -11.47
CA LYS A 197 4.82 4.65 -10.99
C LYS A 197 5.05 4.52 -9.48
N LEU A 198 6.00 5.29 -8.94
CA LEU A 198 6.23 5.37 -7.50
C LEU A 198 5.07 6.06 -6.79
N GLY A 199 4.52 7.11 -7.39
CA GLY A 199 3.32 7.79 -6.91
C GLY A 199 2.12 6.84 -6.80
N GLU A 200 1.87 6.03 -7.83
CA GLU A 200 0.82 4.99 -7.82
C GLU A 200 1.05 3.95 -6.71
N ARG A 201 2.31 3.51 -6.51
CA ARG A 201 2.67 2.58 -5.43
C ARG A 201 2.41 3.21 -4.05
N THR A 202 2.84 4.44 -3.83
CA THR A 202 2.60 5.17 -2.57
C THR A 202 1.11 5.43 -2.35
N LYS A 203 0.39 5.78 -3.42
CA LYS A 203 -1.07 5.94 -3.43
C LYS A 203 -1.76 4.66 -2.98
N ASN A 204 -1.32 3.49 -3.45
CA ASN A 204 -1.89 2.21 -3.05
C ASN A 204 -1.61 1.87 -1.58
N ILE A 205 -0.37 2.09 -1.10
CA ILE A 205 -0.05 1.92 0.33
C ILE A 205 -0.97 2.77 1.21
N LEU A 206 -1.22 4.03 0.84
CA LEU A 206 -2.08 4.93 1.61
C LEU A 206 -3.58 4.62 1.46
N LYS A 207 -4.02 4.23 0.27
CA LYS A 207 -5.42 3.91 -0.03
C LYS A 207 -5.91 2.70 0.76
N TYR A 208 -5.12 1.64 0.82
CA TYR A 208 -5.52 0.38 1.45
C TYR A 208 -5.51 0.41 2.99
N LEU A 209 -5.16 1.54 3.60
CA LEU A 209 -5.36 1.78 5.04
C LEU A 209 -6.80 2.15 5.40
N PHE A 210 -7.67 2.36 4.41
CA PHE A 210 -9.04 2.77 4.64
C PHE A 210 -10.02 1.72 4.09
N PRO A 211 -11.12 1.46 4.80
CA PRO A 211 -12.20 0.63 4.29
C PRO A 211 -12.96 1.34 3.16
N VAL A 212 -13.74 0.57 2.41
CA VAL A 212 -14.57 1.10 1.32
C VAL A 212 -15.69 2.00 1.90
N PRO A 213 -15.76 3.29 1.53
CA PRO A 213 -16.76 4.21 2.05
C PRO A 213 -18.14 3.96 1.43
N LYS A 214 -19.20 4.28 2.17
CA LYS A 214 -20.56 4.31 1.64
C LYS A 214 -20.76 5.57 0.78
N PRO A 215 -21.58 5.52 -0.29
CA PRO A 215 -21.76 6.64 -1.22
C PRO A 215 -22.37 7.90 -0.60
N ASP A 216 -23.05 7.78 0.54
CA ASP A 216 -23.69 8.87 1.29
C ASP A 216 -22.77 9.52 2.34
N THR A 217 -21.53 9.06 2.47
CA THR A 217 -20.63 9.54 3.52
C THR A 217 -20.16 10.96 3.23
N LYS A 218 -20.29 11.86 4.21
CA LYS A 218 -19.87 13.27 4.08
C LYS A 218 -18.41 13.51 4.49
N ARG A 219 -17.75 12.50 5.06
CA ARG A 219 -16.37 12.61 5.54
C ARG A 219 -15.42 12.41 4.36
N VAL A 220 -14.48 13.32 4.19
CA VAL A 220 -13.47 13.28 3.13
C VAL A 220 -12.09 13.46 3.74
N ILE A 221 -11.11 12.70 3.26
CA ILE A 221 -9.70 12.82 3.60
C ILE A 221 -8.93 13.02 2.30
N THR A 222 -8.03 14.00 2.29
CA THR A 222 -7.26 14.37 1.10
C THR A 222 -5.76 14.15 1.32
N PHE A 223 -5.15 13.45 0.37
CA PHE A 223 -3.72 13.35 0.17
C PHE A 223 -3.39 14.08 -1.14
N ALA A 224 -2.83 15.28 -1.04
CA ALA A 224 -2.45 16.08 -2.20
C ALA A 224 -0.93 16.16 -2.31
N ASN A 225 -0.36 15.61 -3.39
CA ASN A 225 1.07 15.65 -3.61
C ASN A 225 1.50 16.94 -4.33
N MET A 226 2.47 17.66 -3.76
CA MET A 226 3.07 18.84 -4.38
C MET A 226 4.57 18.84 -4.11
N SER A 227 5.38 18.73 -5.17
CA SER A 227 6.84 18.67 -5.08
C SER A 227 7.34 17.58 -4.12
N ASP A 228 6.74 16.39 -4.20
CA ASP A 228 6.99 15.23 -3.33
C ASP A 228 6.65 15.42 -1.84
N TYR A 229 5.98 16.53 -1.49
CA TYR A 229 5.33 16.71 -0.20
C TYR A 229 3.85 16.35 -0.30
N ILE A 230 3.46 15.31 0.44
CA ILE A 230 2.07 14.87 0.53
C ILE A 230 1.39 15.69 1.63
N SER A 231 0.57 16.65 1.23
CA SER A 231 -0.28 17.41 2.14
C SER A 231 -1.49 16.56 2.54
N PHE A 232 -1.65 16.34 3.84
CA PHE A 232 -2.73 15.56 4.43
C PHE A 232 -3.75 16.48 5.13
N ARG A 233 -5.03 16.35 4.79
CA ARG A 233 -6.14 17.14 5.36
C ARG A 233 -7.39 16.29 5.55
#